data_AF-A0A6J4X127-F1
#
_entry.id   AF-A0A6J4X127-F1
#
_cell.length_a   1.000
_cell.length_b   1.000
_cell.length_c   1.000
_cell.angle_alpha   90.00
_cell.angle_beta   90.00
_cell.angle_gamma   90.00
#
_symmetry.space_group_name_H-M   'P 1'
#
loop_
_entity.id
_entity.type
_entity.pdbx_description
1 polymer ?
#
loop_
_entity_poly.entity_id
_entity_poly.type
_entity_poly.pdbx_seq_one_letter_code
_entity_poly.pdbx_strand_id
1 'polypeptide(L)'
;MELLKRENYSSGAPFEEKAGYSRAVKVGNMVFVGGTTTTNSKGAVEGVGDAYLQTKIILQKIEDVLNRAGAKMSNVVRVRFYVTDISRGQEYIRAYSEWFKDIRPVITMAEIKALARPDHLVEIEAEAVIGSYLTSRLT
;
A
#
# COMPACT_ATOMS: atom_id res chain seq x y z
N MET A 1 11.43 -5.98 -29.66
CA MET A 1 10.88 -5.28 -28.48
C MET A 1 11.79 -5.59 -27.31
N GLU A 2 12.27 -4.59 -26.60
CA GLU A 2 13.09 -4.84 -25.39
C GLU A 2 12.20 -5.46 -24.32
N LEU A 3 12.62 -6.59 -23.75
CA LEU A 3 11.87 -7.30 -22.72
C LEU A 3 12.12 -6.62 -21.37
N LEU A 4 11.05 -6.33 -20.63
CA LEU A 4 11.16 -5.77 -19.28
C LEU A 4 11.47 -6.89 -18.26
N LYS A 5 12.49 -6.66 -17.41
CA LYS A 5 12.81 -7.54 -16.29
C LYS A 5 11.68 -7.48 -15.24
N ARG A 6 11.21 -8.64 -14.77
CA ARG A 6 10.26 -8.78 -13.66
C ARG A 6 10.95 -9.31 -12.40
N GLU A 7 10.68 -8.70 -11.26
CA GLU A 7 11.18 -9.10 -9.95
C GLU A 7 10.01 -9.16 -8.96
N ASN A 8 9.85 -10.28 -8.26
CA ASN A 8 8.80 -10.45 -7.25
C ASN A 8 9.39 -10.29 -5.85
N TYR A 9 8.67 -9.59 -4.98
CA TYR A 9 9.05 -9.33 -3.59
C TYR A 9 8.01 -9.96 -2.67
N SER A 10 8.44 -10.90 -1.84
CA SER A 10 7.60 -11.48 -0.77
C SER A 10 7.83 -10.76 0.56
N SER A 11 6.79 -10.70 1.39
CA SER A 11 6.91 -10.30 2.79
C SER A 11 7.34 -11.45 3.71
N GLY A 12 7.36 -12.69 3.22
CA GLY A 12 7.60 -13.90 4.02
C GLY A 12 6.37 -14.35 4.82
N ALA A 13 5.21 -13.72 4.63
CA ALA A 13 3.97 -14.16 5.26
C ALA A 13 3.58 -15.56 4.75
N PRO A 14 3.29 -16.55 5.63
CA PRO A 14 2.94 -17.91 5.21
C PRO A 14 1.76 -17.99 4.23
N PHE A 15 0.86 -17.01 4.29
CA PHE A 15 -0.29 -16.93 3.39
C PHE A 15 0.09 -16.56 1.95
N GLU A 16 1.17 -15.79 1.72
CA GLU A 16 1.66 -15.46 0.37
C GLU A 16 2.06 -16.73 -0.40
N GLU A 17 2.79 -17.62 0.26
CA GLU A 17 3.21 -18.90 -0.31
C GLU A 17 2.00 -19.81 -0.57
N LYS A 18 1.10 -19.94 0.41
CA LYS A 18 -0.09 -20.79 0.28
C LYS A 18 -1.06 -20.32 -0.81
N ALA A 19 -1.27 -19.01 -0.95
CA ALA A 19 -2.23 -18.45 -1.89
C ALA A 19 -1.64 -18.10 -3.26
N GLY A 20 -0.31 -17.96 -3.37
CA GLY A 20 0.38 -17.70 -4.64
C GLY A 20 0.36 -16.24 -5.08
N TYR A 21 0.65 -15.31 -4.17
CA TYR A 21 0.82 -13.88 -4.50
C TYR A 21 2.10 -13.30 -3.90
N SER A 22 2.55 -12.16 -4.43
CA SER A 22 3.72 -11.43 -3.94
C SER A 22 3.27 -10.13 -3.28
N ARG A 23 3.99 -9.67 -2.24
CA ARG A 23 3.76 -8.35 -1.65
C ARG A 23 3.90 -7.23 -2.68
N ALA A 24 4.92 -7.32 -3.52
CA ALA A 24 5.09 -6.42 -4.65
C ALA A 24 5.67 -7.15 -5.86
N VAL A 25 5.42 -6.58 -7.03
CA VAL A 25 6.05 -6.97 -8.30
C VAL A 25 6.64 -5.72 -8.94
N LYS A 26 7.90 -5.80 -9.35
CA LYS A 26 8.56 -4.78 -10.14
C LYS A 26 8.69 -5.24 -11.59
N VAL A 27 8.37 -4.38 -12.53
CA VAL A 27 8.55 -4.61 -13.98
C VAL A 27 9.20 -3.38 -14.59
N GLY A 28 10.46 -3.50 -15.02
CA GLY A 28 11.25 -2.34 -15.42
C GLY A 28 11.37 -1.32 -14.27
N ASN A 29 10.85 -0.11 -14.48
CA ASN A 29 10.80 0.95 -13.48
C ASN A 29 9.47 1.04 -12.70
N MET A 30 8.48 0.20 -13.02
CA MET A 30 7.20 0.19 -12.33
C MET A 30 7.23 -0.77 -11.15
N VAL A 31 6.67 -0.36 -10.00
CA VAL A 31 6.50 -1.20 -8.81
C VAL A 31 5.03 -1.21 -8.43
N PHE A 32 4.44 -2.40 -8.35
CA PHE A 32 3.05 -2.64 -7.97
C PHE A 32 3.04 -3.32 -6.61
N VAL A 33 2.44 -2.68 -5.60
CA VAL A 33 2.25 -3.22 -4.27
C VAL A 33 0.82 -3.70 -4.14
N GLY A 34 0.65 -5.00 -3.85
CA GLY A 34 -0.68 -5.60 -3.67
C GLY A 34 -1.35 -5.16 -2.38
N GLY A 35 -2.63 -5.54 -2.24
CA GLY A 35 -3.44 -5.26 -1.06
C GLY A 35 -2.71 -5.59 0.24
N THR A 36 -2.50 -4.57 1.06
CA THR A 36 -1.74 -4.66 2.31
C THR A 36 -2.64 -4.35 3.51
N THR A 37 -2.60 -5.24 4.49
CA THR A 37 -3.30 -5.13 5.79
C THR A 37 -2.32 -5.18 6.96
N THR A 38 -2.83 -5.06 8.18
CA THR A 38 -2.05 -5.13 9.42
C THR A 38 -1.84 -6.54 9.97
N THR A 39 -2.16 -7.59 9.21
CA THR A 39 -1.81 -8.95 9.65
C THR A 39 -0.29 -9.08 9.83
N ASN A 40 0.14 -9.52 11.01
CA ASN A 40 1.56 -9.76 11.33
C ASN A 40 1.98 -11.21 11.03
N SER A 41 3.25 -11.54 11.28
CA SER A 41 3.82 -12.88 11.03
C SER A 41 3.16 -14.01 11.84
N LYS A 42 2.49 -13.68 12.95
CA LYS A 42 1.71 -14.62 13.78
C LYS A 42 0.26 -14.75 13.31
N GLY A 43 -0.13 -14.04 12.26
CA GLY A 43 -1.50 -14.04 11.73
C GLY A 43 -2.49 -13.17 12.52
N ALA A 44 -2.01 -12.37 13.47
CA ALA A 44 -2.84 -11.46 14.26
C ALA A 44 -2.98 -10.10 13.55
N VAL A 45 -4.15 -9.48 13.69
CA VAL A 45 -4.42 -8.13 13.19
C VAL A 45 -3.92 -7.11 14.20
N GLU A 46 -3.00 -6.24 13.78
CA GLU A 46 -2.50 -5.15 14.62
C GLU A 46 -3.41 -3.92 14.50
N GLY A 47 -3.62 -3.21 15.61
CA GLY A 47 -4.48 -2.02 15.66
C GLY A 47 -5.98 -2.33 15.55
N VAL A 48 -6.46 -3.40 16.21
CA VAL A 48 -7.90 -3.73 16.25
C VAL A 48 -8.72 -2.53 16.73
N GLY A 49 -9.71 -2.12 15.93
CA GLY A 49 -10.56 -0.97 16.23
C GLY A 49 -9.98 0.41 15.87
N ASP A 50 -8.70 0.50 15.52
CA ASP A 50 -8.00 1.77 15.26
C ASP A 50 -7.64 1.93 13.77
N ALA A 51 -8.49 2.67 13.04
CA ALA A 51 -8.32 2.92 11.60
C ALA A 51 -7.05 3.72 11.28
N TYR A 52 -6.69 4.67 12.14
CA TYR A 52 -5.48 5.48 11.98
C TYR A 52 -4.23 4.60 12.13
N LEU A 53 -4.14 3.82 13.20
CA LEU A 53 -3.02 2.92 13.46
C LEU A 53 -2.91 1.84 12.37
N GLN A 54 -4.04 1.27 11.93
CA GLN A 54 -4.01 0.29 10.84
C GLN A 54 -3.44 0.88 9.55
N THR A 55 -3.91 2.06 9.17
CA THR A 55 -3.39 2.79 8.00
C THR A 55 -1.90 3.05 8.13
N LYS A 56 -1.44 3.51 9.30
CA LYS A 56 -0.04 3.82 9.55
C LYS A 56 0.87 2.59 9.38
N ILE A 57 0.48 1.46 9.97
CA ILE A 57 1.22 0.19 9.86
C ILE A 57 1.26 -0.28 8.40
N ILE A 58 0.15 -0.15 7.67
CA ILE A 58 0.09 -0.53 6.26
C ILE A 58 1.04 0.34 5.41
N LEU A 59 1.06 1.65 5.63
CA LEU A 59 1.93 2.57 4.91
C LEU A 59 3.42 2.29 5.19
N GLN A 60 3.77 1.93 6.43
CA GLN A 60 5.11 1.46 6.77
C GLN A 60 5.49 0.18 6.00
N LYS A 61 4.60 -0.81 5.95
CA LYS A 61 4.83 -2.05 5.17
C LYS A 61 4.99 -1.78 3.68
N ILE A 62 4.25 -0.81 3.14
CA ILE A 62 4.36 -0.37 1.74
C ILE A 62 5.72 0.31 1.51
N GLU A 63 6.13 1.22 2.39
CA GLU A 63 7.44 1.86 2.33
C GLU A 63 8.58 0.84 2.36
N ASP A 64 8.53 -0.14 3.25
CA ASP A 64 9.53 -1.20 3.37
C ASP A 64 9.70 -1.99 2.06
N VAL A 65 8.60 -2.40 1.42
CA VAL A 65 8.68 -3.16 0.16
C VAL A 65 9.11 -2.29 -1.02
N LEU A 66 8.71 -1.01 -1.05
CA LEU A 66 9.17 -0.07 -2.07
C LEU A 66 10.69 0.14 -1.97
N ASN A 67 11.20 0.33 -0.76
CA ASN A 67 12.64 0.47 -0.51
C ASN A 67 13.41 -0.77 -0.98
N ARG A 68 12.91 -1.99 -0.68
CA ARG A 68 13.49 -3.25 -1.18
C ARG A 68 13.47 -3.36 -2.70
N ALA A 69 12.48 -2.75 -3.36
CA ALA A 69 12.37 -2.71 -4.82
C ALA A 69 13.24 -1.62 -5.50
N GLY A 70 13.90 -0.77 -4.71
CA GLY A 70 14.67 0.37 -5.19
C GLY A 70 13.83 1.62 -5.49
N ALA A 71 12.59 1.66 -5.02
CA ALA A 71 11.70 2.82 -5.07
C ALA A 71 11.68 3.56 -3.72
N LYS A 72 11.06 4.73 -3.71
CA LYS A 72 10.78 5.53 -2.51
C LYS A 72 9.30 5.87 -2.47
N MET A 73 8.80 6.31 -1.31
CA MET A 73 7.42 6.82 -1.19
C MET A 73 7.15 7.97 -2.16
N SER A 74 8.14 8.81 -2.46
CA SER A 74 8.03 9.89 -3.45
C SER A 74 7.90 9.42 -4.91
N ASN A 75 8.13 8.14 -5.19
CA ASN A 75 7.87 7.53 -6.49
C ASN A 75 6.43 7.03 -6.63
N VAL A 76 5.65 6.99 -5.55
CA VAL A 76 4.26 6.53 -5.60
C VAL A 76 3.43 7.53 -6.41
N VAL A 77 2.72 7.02 -7.41
CA VAL A 77 1.85 7.79 -8.30
C VAL A 77 0.38 7.52 -8.03
N ARG A 78 0.03 6.38 -7.41
CA ARG A 78 -1.34 5.97 -7.11
C ARG A 78 -1.43 5.22 -5.79
N VAL A 79 -2.48 5.51 -5.02
CA VAL A 79 -2.87 4.77 -3.81
C VAL A 79 -4.37 4.46 -3.87
N ARG A 80 -4.74 3.22 -3.53
CA ARG A 80 -6.14 2.79 -3.45
C ARG A 80 -6.44 2.25 -2.06
N PHE A 81 -7.50 2.76 -1.45
CA PHE A 81 -8.00 2.33 -0.15
C PHE A 81 -9.29 1.54 -0.34
N TYR A 82 -9.38 0.40 0.34
CA TYR A 82 -10.61 -0.33 0.56
C TYR A 82 -10.89 -0.35 2.05
N VAL A 83 -11.98 0.28 2.48
CA VAL A 83 -12.33 0.45 3.90
C VAL A 83 -13.67 -0.23 4.21
N THR A 84 -13.87 -0.67 5.45
CA THR A 84 -15.15 -1.29 5.87
C THR A 84 -16.15 -0.27 6.42
N ASP A 85 -15.68 0.93 6.77
CA ASP A 85 -16.50 2.05 7.24
C ASP A 85 -15.84 3.35 6.77
N ILE A 86 -16.44 3.99 5.76
CA ILE A 86 -15.96 5.22 5.14
C ILE A 86 -16.28 6.46 5.97
N SER A 87 -17.20 6.37 6.94
CA SER A 87 -17.48 7.47 7.85
C SER A 87 -16.25 7.83 8.71
N ARG A 88 -15.34 6.87 8.89
CA ARG A 88 -14.03 7.02 9.53
C ARG A 88 -12.95 7.64 8.62
N GLY A 89 -13.34 8.19 7.46
CA GLY A 89 -12.48 8.82 6.45
C GLY A 89 -11.35 9.69 7.01
N GLN A 90 -11.64 10.51 8.03
CA GLN A 90 -10.65 11.40 8.63
C GLN A 90 -9.49 10.65 9.32
N GLU A 91 -9.74 9.49 9.93
CA GLU A 91 -8.69 8.68 10.58
C GLU A 91 -7.71 8.12 9.55
N TYR A 92 -8.23 7.54 8.45
CA TYR A 92 -7.41 7.03 7.35
C TYR A 92 -6.61 8.15 6.69
N ILE A 93 -7.25 9.29 6.40
CA ILE A 93 -6.62 10.43 5.73
C ILE A 93 -5.55 11.09 6.62
N ARG A 94 -5.75 11.14 7.94
CA ARG A 94 -4.73 11.63 8.88
C ARG A 94 -3.45 10.82 8.76
N ALA A 95 -3.53 9.50 8.82
CA ALA A 95 -2.36 8.62 8.65
C ALA A 95 -1.75 8.74 7.24
N TYR A 96 -2.57 8.74 6.19
CA TYR A 96 -2.12 8.93 4.81
C TYR A 96 -1.30 10.21 4.60
N SER A 97 -1.74 11.31 5.22
CA SER A 97 -1.10 12.62 5.06
C SER A 97 0.31 12.69 5.63
N GLU A 98 0.68 11.80 6.57
CA GLU A 98 2.04 11.72 7.14
C GLU A 98 3.09 11.35 6.08
N TRP A 99 2.71 10.60 5.04
CA TRP A 99 3.59 10.29 3.91
C TRP A 99 3.32 11.17 2.70
N PHE A 100 2.05 11.36 2.34
CA PHE A 100 1.70 11.77 0.98
C PHE A 100 1.25 13.22 0.82
N LYS A 101 1.21 14.02 1.88
CA LYS A 101 0.74 15.42 1.82
C LYS A 101 1.49 16.25 0.75
N ASP A 102 2.80 16.06 0.66
CA ASP A 102 3.66 16.78 -0.30
C ASP A 102 3.91 16.01 -1.61
N ILE A 103 3.77 14.68 -1.57
CA ILE A 103 3.96 13.78 -2.73
C ILE A 103 2.75 13.81 -3.67
N ARG A 104 1.54 13.82 -3.10
CA ARG A 104 0.25 13.98 -3.80
C ARG A 104 0.01 12.96 -4.94
N PRO A 105 0.11 11.64 -4.71
CA PRO A 105 -0.32 10.66 -5.69
C PRO A 105 -1.83 10.76 -5.94
N VAL A 106 -2.31 10.21 -7.05
CA VAL A 106 -3.75 10.04 -7.23
C VAL A 106 -4.26 9.05 -6.17
N ILE A 107 -5.43 9.32 -5.60
CA ILE A 107 -6.00 8.54 -4.51
C ILE A 107 -7.44 8.14 -4.85
N THR A 108 -7.83 6.93 -4.46
CA THR A 108 -9.22 6.48 -4.43
C THR A 108 -9.48 5.78 -3.10
N MET A 109 -10.64 6.03 -2.50
CA MET A 109 -11.11 5.32 -1.31
C MET A 109 -12.53 4.83 -1.56
N ALA A 110 -12.73 3.52 -1.40
CA ALA A 110 -14.03 2.88 -1.58
C ALA A 110 -14.41 2.13 -0.31
N GLU A 111 -15.66 2.29 0.12
CA GLU A 111 -16.25 1.41 1.13
C GLU A 111 -16.58 0.06 0.50
N ILE A 112 -16.23 -1.03 1.18
CA ILE A 112 -16.56 -2.39 0.79
C ILE A 112 -17.18 -3.14 1.96
N LYS A 113 -17.91 -4.23 1.64
CA LYS A 113 -18.65 -5.00 2.65
C LYS A 113 -17.77 -5.64 3.71
N ALA A 114 -16.60 -6.17 3.34
CA ALA A 114 -15.71 -6.88 4.25
C ALA A 114 -14.30 -7.00 3.66
N LEU A 115 -13.31 -7.14 4.56
CA LEU A 115 -11.93 -7.48 4.26
C LEU A 115 -11.62 -8.93 4.67
N ALA A 116 -10.38 -9.39 4.44
CA ALA A 116 -9.97 -10.77 4.70
C ALA A 116 -10.18 -11.26 6.15
N ARG A 117 -10.27 -10.35 7.12
CA ARG A 117 -10.52 -10.63 8.54
C ARG A 117 -11.49 -9.59 9.11
N PRO A 118 -12.37 -9.95 10.07
CA PRO A 118 -13.32 -9.01 10.67
C PRO A 118 -12.67 -7.79 11.33
N ASP A 119 -11.45 -7.95 11.88
CA ASP A 119 -10.73 -6.87 12.55
C ASP A 119 -10.00 -5.93 11.59
N HIS A 120 -9.92 -6.25 10.30
CA HIS A 120 -9.36 -5.34 9.30
C HIS A 120 -10.38 -4.23 8.99
N LEU A 121 -9.93 -2.99 9.12
CA LEU A 121 -10.72 -1.80 8.82
C LEU A 121 -10.34 -1.19 7.46
N VAL A 122 -9.12 -1.45 7.01
CA VAL A 122 -8.54 -0.87 5.80
C VAL A 122 -7.55 -1.84 5.14
N GLU A 123 -7.56 -1.85 3.82
CA GLU A 123 -6.55 -2.47 2.97
C GLU A 123 -6.10 -1.46 1.91
N ILE A 124 -4.79 -1.41 1.64
CA ILE A 124 -4.20 -0.41 0.74
C ILE A 124 -3.35 -1.07 -0.35
N GLU A 125 -3.53 -0.61 -1.58
CA GLU A 125 -2.65 -0.87 -2.72
C GLU A 125 -1.88 0.41 -3.09
N ALA A 126 -0.68 0.24 -3.63
CA ALA A 126 0.13 1.37 -4.10
C ALA A 126 0.88 1.03 -5.40
N GLU A 127 1.04 2.03 -6.26
CA GLU A 127 1.84 1.92 -7.49
C GLU A 127 2.88 3.03 -7.53
N ALA A 128 4.12 2.66 -7.87
CA ALA A 128 5.25 3.57 -7.93
C ALA A 128 6.00 3.47 -9.26
N VAL A 129 6.62 4.58 -9.67
CA VAL A 129 7.44 4.68 -10.88
C VAL A 129 8.83 5.19 -10.50
N ILE A 130 9.82 4.30 -10.51
CA ILE A 130 11.21 4.65 -10.22
C ILE A 130 11.70 5.67 -11.26
N GLY A 131 12.34 6.74 -10.77
CA GLY A 131 12.83 7.83 -11.59
C GLY A 131 11.79 8.91 -11.91
N SER A 132 10.53 8.77 -11.49
CA SER A 132 9.56 9.87 -11.57
C SER A 132 9.85 10.93 -10.51
N TYR A 133 9.74 12.20 -10.88
CA TYR A 133 9.81 13.33 -9.97
C TYR A 133 8.79 14.41 -10.38
N LEU A 134 8.29 15.15 -9.38
CA LEU A 134 7.34 16.23 -9.60
C LEU A 134 8.04 17.42 -10.29
N THR A 135 7.62 17.75 -11.51
CA THR A 135 8.22 18.85 -12.30
C THR A 135 7.47 20.17 -12.17
N SER A 136 6.14 20.14 -12.05
CA SER A 136 5.33 21.34 -11.84
C SER A 136 3.96 20.99 -11.25
N ARG A 137 3.34 21.98 -10.61
CA ARG A 137 1.92 21.94 -10.22
C ARG A 137 1.16 22.71 -11.28
N LEU A 138 0.38 22.02 -12.11
CA LEU A 138 -0.63 22.68 -12.92
C LEU A 138 -1.76 23.05 -11.96
N THR A 139 -1.80 24.31 -11.54
CA THR A 139 -2.92 24.91 -10.81
C THR A 139 -3.93 25.46 -11.78
#